data_AF-A0A849SVF4-F1
#
_entry.id   AF-A0A849SVF4-F1
#
_cell.length_a   1.000
_cell.length_b   1.000
_cell.length_c   1.000
_cell.angle_alpha   90.00
_cell.angle_beta   90.00
_cell.angle_gamma   90.00
#
_symmetry.space_group_name_H-M   'P 1'
#
loop_
_entity.id
_entity.type
_entity.pdbx_description
1 polymer ?
#
loop_
_entity_poly.entity_id
_entity_poly.type
_entity_poly.pdbx_seq_one_letter_code
_entity_poly.pdbx_strand_id
1 'polypeptide(L)'
;MAREPSITFEQVAVAADNIKAQSQKPTARNVREALGAGSMATVLKFLQQWQSGQVRQSQAIDDTLDVSIVRAISNQIATKVQEATADATAQLADLQSETDTLITENERQATELENKAVELGALQEQHSALAGRTEQLEDENERQAAALLTERQASEGARVELAKAELRLEAVPRIEAEIEKVRLELDEERKKSSSLHEAAAVANAKLESETSLRLSLQEQLLKVTKSAEENADRAIKATEQLSNEKVLSQTLQARTEALSRELATANDLAKKAGEFAAELKGQLAATTKKTPVKKSPSQKTE
;
A
#
# COMPACT_ATOMS: atom_id res chain seq x y z
N MET A 1 -64.87 88.61 -11.26
CA MET A 1 -64.52 89.61 -10.23
C MET A 1 -63.22 90.28 -10.66
N ALA A 2 -63.30 91.54 -11.05
CA ALA A 2 -62.13 92.33 -11.46
C ALA A 2 -61.23 92.54 -10.24
N ARG A 3 -59.95 92.20 -10.35
CA ARG A 3 -58.98 92.43 -9.27
C ARG A 3 -58.79 93.94 -9.15
N GLU A 4 -59.21 94.51 -8.02
CA GLU A 4 -58.92 95.90 -7.69
C GLU A 4 -57.41 96.16 -7.79
N PRO A 5 -56.96 97.29 -8.36
CA PRO A 5 -55.56 97.64 -8.37
C PRO A 5 -55.11 97.87 -6.93
N SER A 6 -54.31 96.95 -6.38
CA SER A 6 -53.84 96.97 -4.98
C SER A 6 -53.06 98.22 -4.59
N ILE A 7 -52.62 99.03 -5.56
CA ILE A 7 -51.91 100.30 -5.34
C ILE A 7 -52.29 101.31 -6.44
N THR A 8 -52.42 102.58 -6.08
CA THR A 8 -52.75 103.67 -7.02
C THR A 8 -51.51 104.48 -7.39
N PHE A 9 -51.57 105.21 -8.51
CA PHE A 9 -50.51 106.12 -8.93
C PHE A 9 -50.18 107.16 -7.85
N GLU A 10 -51.21 107.71 -7.21
CA GLU A 10 -51.06 108.75 -6.17
C GLU A 10 -50.31 108.24 -4.94
N GLN A 11 -50.55 106.98 -4.53
CA GLN A 11 -49.79 106.35 -3.45
C GLN A 11 -48.31 106.19 -3.82
N VAL A 12 -48.01 105.80 -5.06
CA VAL A 12 -46.63 105.68 -5.57
C VAL A 12 -45.95 107.05 -5.70
N ALA A 13 -46.69 108.08 -6.12
CA ALA A 13 -46.19 109.45 -6.21
C ALA A 13 -45.83 110.01 -4.82
N VAL A 14 -46.74 109.91 -3.84
CA VAL A 14 -46.50 110.36 -2.46
C VAL A 14 -45.32 109.63 -1.82
N ALA A 15 -45.22 108.30 -2.03
CA ALA A 15 -44.08 107.54 -1.53
C ALA A 15 -42.75 107.96 -2.19
N ALA A 16 -42.76 108.22 -3.51
CA ALA A 16 -41.58 108.71 -4.23
C ALA A 16 -41.18 110.12 -3.80
N ASP A 17 -42.16 111.02 -3.56
CA ASP A 17 -41.95 112.38 -3.05
C ASP A 17 -41.36 112.36 -1.64
N ASN A 18 -41.84 111.47 -0.75
CA ASN A 18 -41.29 111.30 0.60
C ASN A 18 -39.84 110.77 0.58
N ILE A 19 -39.53 109.80 -0.29
CA ILE A 19 -38.17 109.27 -0.45
C ILE A 19 -37.23 110.35 -1.00
N LYS A 20 -37.72 111.17 -1.95
CA LYS A 20 -36.98 112.31 -2.49
C LYS A 20 -36.76 113.41 -1.44
N ALA A 21 -37.76 113.69 -0.59
CA ALA A 21 -37.64 114.64 0.53
C ALA A 21 -36.59 114.19 1.57
N GLN A 22 -36.38 112.87 1.71
CA GLN A 22 -35.32 112.28 2.52
C GLN A 22 -33.96 112.23 1.80
N SER A 23 -33.80 112.92 0.68
CA SER A 23 -32.57 112.95 -0.15
C SER A 23 -32.11 111.57 -0.65
N GLN A 24 -32.99 110.57 -0.69
CA GLN A 24 -32.71 109.25 -1.23
C GLN A 24 -33.23 109.12 -2.67
N LYS A 25 -32.60 108.25 -3.47
CA LYS A 25 -33.05 107.99 -4.85
C LYS A 25 -34.32 107.13 -4.84
N PRO A 26 -35.45 107.60 -5.40
CA PRO A 26 -36.67 106.80 -5.50
C PRO A 26 -36.48 105.69 -6.54
N THR A 27 -35.97 104.54 -6.12
CA THR A 27 -35.88 103.32 -6.94
C THR A 27 -37.15 102.49 -6.77
N ALA A 28 -37.50 101.67 -7.76
CA ALA A 28 -38.70 100.82 -7.70
C ALA A 28 -38.71 99.89 -6.47
N ARG A 29 -37.52 99.49 -6.00
CA ARG A 29 -37.36 98.67 -4.79
C ARG A 29 -37.69 99.48 -3.52
N ASN A 30 -37.11 100.66 -3.36
CA ASN A 30 -37.33 101.51 -2.19
C ASN A 30 -38.78 102.00 -2.10
N VAL A 31 -39.40 102.34 -3.24
CA VAL A 31 -40.80 102.79 -3.29
C VAL A 31 -41.75 101.65 -2.94
N ARG A 32 -41.48 100.42 -3.40
CA ARG A 32 -42.28 99.25 -2.99
C ARG A 32 -42.12 98.94 -1.51
N GLU A 33 -40.91 99.07 -0.99
CA GLU A 33 -40.62 98.84 0.43
C GLU A 33 -41.34 99.85 1.33
N ALA A 34 -41.36 101.13 0.94
CA ALA A 34 -42.11 102.18 1.65
C ALA A 34 -43.63 101.99 1.59
N LEU A 35 -44.16 101.40 0.52
CA LEU A 35 -45.59 101.13 0.35
C LEU A 35 -46.05 99.80 0.96
N GLY A 36 -45.14 98.84 1.14
CA GLY A 36 -45.43 97.50 1.68
C GLY A 36 -46.32 96.60 0.79
N ALA A 37 -46.85 97.12 -0.33
CA ALA A 37 -47.80 96.44 -1.20
C ALA A 37 -47.59 96.80 -2.69
N GLY A 38 -48.18 95.98 -3.57
CA GLY A 38 -48.06 96.13 -5.03
C GLY A 38 -46.95 95.28 -5.66
N SER A 39 -47.15 94.88 -6.92
CA SER A 39 -46.13 94.17 -7.68
C SER A 39 -45.03 95.13 -8.14
N MET A 40 -43.78 94.65 -8.22
CA MET A 40 -42.64 95.46 -8.69
C MET A 40 -42.88 96.08 -10.07
N ALA A 41 -43.59 95.37 -10.96
CA ALA A 41 -43.91 95.86 -12.29
C ALA A 41 -44.90 97.05 -12.27
N THR A 42 -45.93 96.99 -11.41
CA THR A 42 -46.91 98.09 -11.28
C THR A 42 -46.30 99.31 -10.61
N VAL A 43 -45.48 99.11 -9.56
CA VAL A 43 -44.72 100.20 -8.91
C VAL A 43 -43.76 100.85 -9.89
N LEU A 44 -43.00 100.06 -10.66
CA LEU A 44 -42.07 100.59 -11.66
C LEU A 44 -42.80 101.42 -12.74
N LYS A 45 -43.96 100.95 -13.22
CA LYS A 45 -44.77 101.67 -14.21
C LYS A 45 -45.26 103.02 -13.68
N PHE A 46 -45.83 103.06 -12.48
CA PHE A 46 -46.30 104.32 -11.89
C PHE A 46 -45.15 105.25 -11.47
N LEU A 47 -44.01 104.68 -11.03
CA LEU A 47 -42.80 105.44 -10.72
C LEU A 47 -42.19 106.09 -11.96
N GLN A 48 -42.11 105.36 -13.08
CA GLN A 48 -41.68 105.92 -14.38
C GLN A 48 -42.62 107.03 -14.85
N GLN A 49 -43.94 106.84 -14.68
CA GLN A 49 -44.93 107.88 -14.99
C GLN A 49 -44.73 109.14 -14.13
N TRP A 50 -44.52 109.00 -12.82
CA TRP A 50 -44.22 110.13 -11.92
C TRP A 50 -42.90 110.82 -12.29
N GLN A 51 -41.84 110.05 -12.57
CA GLN A 51 -40.55 110.59 -13.02
C GLN A 51 -40.68 111.40 -14.33
N SER A 52 -41.47 110.90 -15.30
CA SER A 52 -41.69 111.61 -16.57
C SER A 52 -42.43 112.95 -16.40
N GLY A 53 -43.33 113.04 -15.41
CA GLY A 53 -44.03 114.28 -15.06
C GLY A 53 -43.11 115.32 -14.41
N GLN A 54 -42.15 114.88 -13.60
CA GLN A 54 -41.16 115.74 -12.96
C GLN A 54 -40.18 116.36 -13.98
N VAL A 55 -39.76 115.59 -15.00
CA VAL A 55 -38.89 116.10 -16.07
C VAL A 55 -39.59 117.21 -16.87
N ARG A 56 -40.91 117.11 -17.11
CA ARG A 56 -41.68 118.16 -17.80
C ARG A 56 -41.88 119.44 -16.97
N GLN A 57 -42.03 119.33 -15.65
CA GLN A 57 -42.13 120.53 -14.78
C GLN A 57 -40.80 121.28 -14.62
N SER A 58 -39.68 120.64 -14.97
CA SER A 58 -38.36 121.27 -14.98
C SER A 58 -38.07 122.05 -16.27
N GLN A 59 -38.99 122.02 -17.24
CA GLN A 59 -38.89 122.72 -18.54
C GLN A 59 -40.02 123.74 -18.68
N ALA A 60 -40.09 124.66 -17.75
CA ALA A 60 -40.65 125.99 -17.98
C ALA A 60 -39.53 127.00 -17.75
N ILE A 61 -38.55 126.98 -18.64
CA ILE A 61 -37.59 128.09 -18.77
C ILE A 61 -38.21 129.03 -19.80
N ASP A 62 -38.47 130.23 -19.32
CA ASP A 62 -38.88 131.42 -20.05
C ASP A 62 -38.12 131.56 -21.38
N ASP A 63 -38.88 131.71 -22.48
CA ASP A 63 -38.36 131.95 -23.83
C ASP A 63 -37.75 133.37 -23.84
N THR A 64 -36.42 133.49 -23.70
CA THR A 64 -35.55 134.57 -24.26
C THR A 64 -34.07 134.45 -23.84
N LEU A 65 -33.53 133.24 -23.64
CA LEU A 65 -32.08 133.08 -23.56
C LEU A 65 -31.48 132.95 -24.97
N ASP A 66 -30.48 133.77 -25.29
CA ASP A 66 -29.74 133.68 -26.56
C ASP A 66 -29.18 132.25 -26.75
N VAL A 67 -29.46 131.66 -27.91
CA VAL A 67 -29.06 130.30 -28.30
C VAL A 67 -27.54 130.08 -28.15
N SER A 68 -26.74 131.13 -28.32
CA SER A 68 -25.29 131.09 -28.13
C SER A 68 -24.88 130.82 -26.68
N ILE A 69 -25.59 131.40 -25.70
CA ILE A 69 -25.33 131.23 -24.26
C ILE A 69 -25.78 129.85 -23.80
N VAL A 70 -26.96 129.39 -24.25
CA VAL A 70 -27.44 128.03 -23.96
C VAL A 70 -26.43 127.01 -24.47
N ARG A 71 -25.93 127.18 -25.70
CA ARG A 71 -24.90 126.31 -26.27
C ARG A 71 -23.60 126.35 -25.46
N ALA A 72 -23.14 127.53 -25.04
CA ALA A 72 -21.93 127.67 -24.23
C ALA A 72 -22.04 126.98 -22.86
N ILE A 73 -23.18 127.12 -22.17
CA ILE A 73 -23.44 126.46 -20.89
C ILE A 73 -23.55 124.94 -21.08
N SER A 74 -24.27 124.47 -22.09
CA SER A 74 -24.35 123.04 -22.40
C SER A 74 -22.97 122.44 -22.70
N ASN A 75 -22.13 123.15 -23.46
CA ASN A 75 -20.76 122.73 -23.73
C ASN A 75 -19.92 122.66 -22.43
N GLN A 76 -20.01 123.68 -21.58
CA GLN A 76 -19.27 123.71 -20.31
C GLN A 76 -19.72 122.59 -19.35
N ILE A 77 -21.03 122.31 -19.28
CA ILE A 77 -21.57 121.19 -18.52
C ILE A 77 -21.07 119.87 -19.10
N ALA A 78 -21.10 119.70 -20.42
CA ALA A 78 -20.60 118.50 -21.08
C ALA A 78 -19.11 118.27 -20.77
N THR A 79 -18.28 119.32 -20.83
CA THR A 79 -16.85 119.25 -20.45
C THR A 79 -16.68 118.87 -18.99
N LYS A 80 -17.43 119.49 -18.07
CA LYS A 80 -17.32 119.18 -16.63
C LYS A 80 -17.82 117.77 -16.28
N VAL A 81 -18.86 117.29 -16.96
CA VAL A 81 -19.31 115.90 -16.84
C VAL A 81 -18.25 114.96 -17.38
N GLN A 82 -17.68 115.24 -18.55
CA GLN A 82 -16.61 114.43 -19.13
C GLN A 82 -15.40 114.35 -18.19
N GLU A 83 -14.94 115.48 -17.64
CA GLU A 83 -13.88 115.54 -16.64
C GLU A 83 -14.23 114.73 -15.37
N ALA A 84 -15.45 114.88 -14.85
CA ALA A 84 -15.89 114.16 -13.65
C ALA A 84 -16.08 112.65 -13.86
N THR A 85 -16.37 112.22 -15.10
CA THR A 85 -16.57 110.79 -15.43
C THR A 85 -15.34 110.11 -16.02
N ALA A 86 -14.33 110.87 -16.46
CA ALA A 86 -13.16 110.33 -17.18
C ALA A 86 -12.48 109.20 -16.40
N ASP A 87 -12.16 109.44 -15.12
CA ASP A 87 -11.51 108.46 -14.26
C ASP A 87 -12.37 107.20 -14.05
N ALA A 88 -13.67 107.37 -13.85
CA ALA A 88 -14.59 106.25 -13.69
C ALA A 88 -14.73 105.44 -14.99
N THR A 89 -14.74 106.10 -16.15
CA THR A 89 -14.76 105.42 -17.46
C THR A 89 -13.47 104.68 -17.75
N ALA A 90 -12.31 105.23 -17.37
CA ALA A 90 -11.02 104.57 -17.49
C ALA A 90 -10.96 103.33 -16.59
N GLN A 91 -11.35 103.46 -15.32
CA GLN A 91 -11.41 102.33 -14.38
C GLN A 91 -12.36 101.22 -14.85
N LEU A 92 -13.51 101.59 -15.43
CA LEU A 92 -14.45 100.62 -15.98
C LEU A 92 -13.84 99.85 -17.16
N ALA A 93 -13.11 100.54 -18.05
CA ALA A 93 -12.43 99.90 -19.17
C ALA A 93 -11.29 98.97 -18.69
N ASP A 94 -10.51 99.38 -17.69
CA ASP A 94 -9.44 98.56 -17.11
C ASP A 94 -10.01 97.29 -16.45
N LEU A 95 -11.07 97.43 -15.64
CA LEU A 95 -11.74 96.30 -14.99
C LEU A 95 -12.38 95.34 -16.01
N GLN A 96 -12.93 95.86 -17.11
CA GLN A 96 -13.43 95.03 -18.21
C GLN A 96 -12.30 94.24 -18.85
N SER A 97 -11.17 94.88 -19.16
CA SER A 97 -9.99 94.20 -19.72
C SER A 97 -9.42 93.14 -18.78
N GLU A 98 -9.37 93.41 -17.47
CA GLU A 98 -8.93 92.44 -16.47
C GLU A 98 -9.90 91.26 -16.38
N THR A 99 -11.21 91.53 -16.38
CA THR A 99 -12.25 90.50 -16.37
C THR A 99 -12.15 89.60 -17.61
N ASP A 100 -11.98 90.16 -18.80
CA ASP A 100 -11.80 89.41 -20.03
C ASP A 100 -10.56 88.51 -19.96
N THR A 101 -9.45 89.04 -19.43
CA THR A 101 -8.22 88.25 -19.21
C THR A 101 -8.47 87.08 -18.25
N LEU A 102 -9.15 87.33 -17.12
CA LEU A 102 -9.49 86.29 -16.15
C LEU A 102 -10.42 85.22 -16.74
N ILE A 103 -11.39 85.61 -17.58
CA ILE A 103 -12.28 84.66 -18.27
C ILE A 103 -11.44 83.74 -19.18
N THR A 104 -10.58 84.31 -20.03
CA THR A 104 -9.75 83.50 -20.94
C THR A 104 -8.80 82.55 -20.19
N GLU A 105 -8.21 83.00 -19.08
CA GLU A 105 -7.36 82.16 -18.26
C GLU A 105 -8.15 81.05 -17.55
N ASN A 106 -9.37 81.34 -17.08
CA ASN A 106 -10.24 80.33 -16.46
C ASN A 106 -10.67 79.26 -17.47
N GLU A 107 -11.04 79.65 -18.69
CA GLU A 107 -11.36 78.72 -19.78
C GLU A 107 -10.16 77.82 -20.15
N ARG A 108 -8.96 78.41 -20.19
CA ARG A 108 -7.70 77.67 -20.41
C ARG A 108 -7.47 76.64 -19.30
N GLN A 109 -7.58 77.06 -18.04
CA GLN A 109 -7.41 76.17 -16.88
C GLN A 109 -8.46 75.07 -16.82
N ALA A 110 -9.72 75.38 -17.14
CA ALA A 110 -10.79 74.38 -17.21
C ALA A 110 -10.48 73.30 -18.26
N THR A 111 -9.96 73.70 -19.42
CA THR A 111 -9.53 72.77 -20.46
C THR A 111 -8.35 71.90 -20.00
N GLU A 112 -7.36 72.48 -19.30
CA GLU A 112 -6.24 71.72 -18.75
C GLU A 112 -6.66 70.72 -17.68
N LEU A 113 -7.62 71.08 -16.81
CA LEU A 113 -8.16 70.19 -15.80
C LEU A 113 -8.90 69.01 -16.43
N GLU A 114 -9.70 69.24 -17.46
CA GLU A 114 -10.40 68.18 -18.18
C GLU A 114 -9.41 67.21 -18.84
N ASN A 115 -8.38 67.74 -19.52
CA ASN A 115 -7.35 66.90 -20.13
C ASN A 115 -6.62 66.03 -19.09
N LYS A 116 -6.27 66.61 -17.93
CA LYS A 116 -5.64 65.86 -16.83
C LYS A 116 -6.57 64.81 -16.23
N ALA A 117 -7.87 65.08 -16.13
CA ALA A 117 -8.85 64.11 -15.64
C ALA A 117 -8.93 62.90 -16.59
N VAL A 118 -8.93 63.15 -17.91
CA VAL A 118 -8.88 62.09 -18.93
C VAL A 118 -7.58 61.28 -18.82
N GLU A 119 -6.42 61.93 -18.70
CA GLU A 119 -5.13 61.26 -18.52
C GLU A 119 -5.08 60.38 -17.26
N LEU A 120 -5.59 60.89 -16.13
CA LEU A 120 -5.67 60.13 -14.88
C LEU A 120 -6.59 58.91 -15.01
N GLY A 121 -7.73 59.07 -15.68
CA GLY A 121 -8.64 57.95 -15.96
C GLY A 121 -7.95 56.85 -16.78
N ALA A 122 -7.26 57.23 -17.84
CA ALA A 122 -6.51 56.30 -18.69
C ALA A 122 -5.38 55.59 -17.92
N LEU A 123 -4.64 56.34 -17.08
CA LEU A 123 -3.56 55.76 -16.28
C LEU A 123 -4.09 54.80 -15.20
N GLN A 124 -5.25 55.10 -14.61
CA GLN A 124 -5.90 54.24 -13.63
C GLN A 124 -6.41 52.94 -14.27
N GLU A 125 -6.95 53.00 -15.49
CA GLU A 125 -7.34 51.81 -16.26
C GLU A 125 -6.12 50.94 -16.58
N GLN A 126 -5.03 51.56 -17.06
CA GLN A 126 -3.77 50.84 -17.33
C GLN A 126 -3.20 50.21 -16.06
N HIS A 127 -3.22 50.92 -14.94
CA HIS A 127 -2.77 50.39 -13.65
C HIS A 127 -3.61 49.19 -13.22
N SER A 128 -4.94 49.27 -13.31
CA SER A 128 -5.84 48.17 -13.00
C SER A 128 -5.57 46.94 -13.88
N ALA A 129 -5.39 47.15 -15.19
CA ALA A 129 -5.07 46.07 -16.13
C ALA A 129 -3.71 45.41 -15.83
N LEU A 130 -2.68 46.21 -15.52
CA LEU A 130 -1.36 45.70 -15.17
C LEU A 130 -1.36 44.99 -13.81
N ALA A 131 -2.08 45.50 -12.82
CA ALA A 131 -2.23 44.86 -11.52
C ALA A 131 -2.90 43.48 -11.66
N GLY A 132 -4.01 43.39 -12.40
CA GLY A 132 -4.67 42.12 -12.67
C GLY A 132 -3.80 41.13 -13.45
N ARG A 133 -2.99 41.61 -14.42
CA ARG A 133 -2.03 40.75 -15.12
C ARG A 133 -0.90 40.27 -14.20
N THR A 134 -0.47 41.10 -13.25
CA THR A 134 0.58 40.74 -12.29
C THR A 134 0.08 39.65 -11.36
N GLU A 135 -1.13 39.79 -10.80
CA GLU A 135 -1.78 38.77 -9.98
C GLU A 135 -1.93 37.44 -10.74
N GLN A 136 -2.36 37.48 -12.01
CA GLN A 136 -2.44 36.28 -12.86
C GLN A 136 -1.08 35.60 -13.07
N LEU A 137 -0.01 36.38 -13.24
CA LEU A 137 1.34 35.83 -13.42
C LEU A 137 1.90 35.27 -12.12
N GLU A 138 1.57 35.86 -10.97
CA GLU A 138 1.92 35.36 -9.65
C GLU A 138 1.25 34.00 -9.39
N ASP A 139 -0.07 33.90 -9.62
CA ASP A 139 -0.83 32.66 -9.53
C ASP A 139 -0.26 31.54 -10.42
N GLU A 140 0.07 31.88 -11.67
CA GLU A 140 0.65 30.91 -12.60
C GLU A 140 2.05 30.48 -12.16
N ASN A 141 2.87 31.39 -11.64
CA ASN A 141 4.19 31.07 -11.12
C ASN A 141 4.10 30.12 -9.92
N GLU A 142 3.17 30.36 -8.98
CA GLU A 142 2.93 29.46 -7.85
C GLU A 142 2.51 28.05 -8.30
N ARG A 143 1.60 27.96 -9.29
CA ARG A 143 1.19 26.68 -9.88
C ARG A 143 2.35 25.96 -10.54
N GLN A 144 3.18 26.68 -11.31
CA GLN A 144 4.36 26.11 -11.95
C GLN A 144 5.41 25.65 -10.95
N ALA A 145 5.64 26.41 -9.87
CA ALA A 145 6.54 26.03 -8.79
C ALA A 145 6.07 24.76 -8.07
N ALA A 146 4.76 24.65 -7.79
CA ALA A 146 4.17 23.44 -7.21
C ALA A 146 4.32 22.23 -8.14
N ALA A 147 3.99 22.39 -9.43
CA ALA A 147 4.15 21.32 -10.43
C ALA A 147 5.61 20.86 -10.52
N LEU A 148 6.57 21.79 -10.57
CA LEU A 148 8.00 21.48 -10.62
C LEU A 148 8.47 20.72 -9.37
N LEU A 149 7.96 21.07 -8.18
CA LEU A 149 8.28 20.35 -6.95
C LEU A 149 7.78 18.90 -7.01
N THR A 150 6.53 18.70 -7.45
CA THR A 150 5.96 17.34 -7.58
C THR A 150 6.72 16.49 -8.59
N GLU A 151 7.10 17.07 -9.73
CA GLU A 151 7.90 16.37 -10.75
C GLU A 151 9.30 16.02 -10.24
N ARG A 152 9.95 16.92 -9.49
CA ARG A 152 11.23 16.62 -8.84
C ARG A 152 11.13 15.46 -7.87
N GLN A 153 10.10 15.45 -7.01
CA GLN A 153 9.86 14.35 -6.07
C GLN A 153 9.58 13.03 -6.79
N ALA A 154 8.80 13.05 -7.87
CA ALA A 154 8.53 11.86 -8.69
C ALA A 154 9.82 11.35 -9.36
N SER A 155 10.65 12.25 -9.90
CA SER A 155 11.94 11.92 -10.51
C SER A 155 12.93 11.33 -9.50
N GLU A 156 13.03 11.92 -8.30
CA GLU A 156 13.85 11.39 -7.22
C GLU A 156 13.37 10.01 -6.77
N GLY A 157 12.05 9.83 -6.62
CA GLY A 157 11.45 8.52 -6.32
C GLY A 157 11.78 7.47 -7.38
N ALA A 158 11.65 7.82 -8.67
CA ALA A 158 11.99 6.94 -9.78
C ALA A 158 13.48 6.57 -9.80
N ARG A 159 14.38 7.52 -9.49
CA ARG A 159 15.84 7.26 -9.37
C ARG A 159 16.16 6.30 -8.23
N VAL A 160 15.49 6.45 -7.08
CA VAL A 160 15.66 5.54 -5.94
C VAL A 160 15.17 4.14 -6.28
N GLU A 161 14.00 4.00 -6.91
CA GLU A 161 13.50 2.68 -7.31
C GLU A 161 14.37 2.03 -8.39
N LEU A 162 14.91 2.82 -9.32
CA LEU A 162 15.89 2.34 -10.29
C LEU A 162 17.14 1.79 -9.58
N ALA A 163 17.74 2.56 -8.66
CA ALA A 163 18.92 2.12 -7.91
C ALA A 163 18.65 0.85 -7.08
N LYS A 164 17.46 0.72 -6.48
CA LYS A 164 17.05 -0.52 -5.79
C LYS A 164 16.92 -1.69 -6.75
N ALA A 165 16.39 -1.48 -7.96
CA ALA A 165 16.28 -2.52 -8.97
C ALA A 165 17.66 -2.96 -9.47
N GLU A 166 18.57 -2.01 -9.71
CA GLU A 166 19.96 -2.29 -10.08
C GLU A 166 20.68 -3.10 -8.99
N LEU A 167 20.57 -2.72 -7.72
CA LEU A 167 21.16 -3.46 -6.60
C LEU A 167 20.60 -4.90 -6.49
N ARG A 168 19.30 -5.09 -6.74
CA ARG A 168 18.70 -6.44 -6.77
C ARG A 168 19.24 -7.26 -7.94
N LEU A 169 19.47 -6.62 -9.09
CA LEU A 169 20.02 -7.27 -10.28
C LEU A 169 21.49 -7.65 -10.06
N GLU A 170 22.28 -6.82 -9.38
CA GLU A 170 23.66 -7.13 -8.98
C GLU A 170 23.75 -8.35 -8.04
N ALA A 171 22.69 -8.66 -7.28
CA ALA A 171 22.64 -9.84 -6.41
C ALA A 171 22.36 -11.15 -7.17
N VAL A 172 21.84 -11.09 -8.40
CA VAL A 172 21.44 -12.28 -9.17
C VAL A 172 22.60 -13.26 -9.41
N PRO A 173 23.80 -12.85 -9.87
CA PRO A 173 24.90 -13.78 -10.12
C PRO A 173 25.35 -14.55 -8.88
N ARG A 174 25.26 -13.92 -7.69
CA ARG A 174 25.57 -14.60 -6.43
C ARG A 174 24.55 -15.68 -6.12
N ILE A 175 23.25 -15.38 -6.30
CA ILE A 175 22.18 -16.36 -6.08
C ILE A 175 22.31 -17.51 -7.09
N GLU A 176 22.62 -17.21 -8.36
CA GLU A 176 22.88 -18.24 -9.38
C GLU A 176 24.05 -19.14 -9.00
N ALA A 177 25.16 -18.57 -8.48
CA ALA A 177 26.30 -19.34 -8.00
C ALA A 177 25.97 -20.22 -6.78
N GLU A 178 25.18 -19.70 -5.82
CA GLU A 178 24.71 -20.47 -4.67
C GLU A 178 23.77 -21.62 -5.10
N ILE A 179 22.89 -21.40 -6.09
CA ILE A 179 22.02 -22.45 -6.66
C ILE A 179 22.86 -23.55 -7.30
N GLU A 180 23.85 -23.19 -8.14
CA GLU A 180 24.72 -24.18 -8.77
C GLU A 180 25.53 -24.97 -7.73
N LYS A 181 26.02 -24.31 -6.67
CA LYS A 181 26.70 -25.00 -5.56
C LYS A 181 25.79 -26.00 -4.86
N VAL A 182 24.57 -25.60 -4.51
CA VAL A 182 23.59 -26.49 -3.85
C VAL A 182 23.20 -27.67 -4.75
N ARG A 183 23.09 -27.46 -6.07
CA ARG A 183 22.84 -28.54 -7.02
C ARG A 183 23.98 -29.56 -7.05
N LEU A 184 25.23 -29.10 -7.07
CA LEU A 184 26.40 -29.98 -6.99
C LEU A 184 26.43 -30.77 -5.68
N GLU A 185 26.21 -30.10 -4.54
CA GLU A 185 26.15 -30.76 -3.23
C GLU A 185 25.02 -31.81 -3.18
N LEU A 186 23.86 -31.51 -3.75
CA LEU A 186 22.73 -32.44 -3.84
C LEU A 186 23.04 -33.67 -4.70
N ASP A 187 23.70 -33.48 -5.84
CA ASP A 187 24.07 -34.59 -6.73
C ASP A 187 25.15 -35.47 -6.10
N GLU A 188 26.10 -34.90 -5.36
CA GLU A 188 27.06 -35.68 -4.57
C GLU A 188 26.37 -36.48 -3.47
N GLU A 189 25.43 -35.89 -2.74
CA GLU A 189 24.70 -36.59 -1.69
C GLU A 189 23.82 -37.72 -2.26
N ARG A 190 23.20 -37.51 -3.42
CA ARG A 190 22.47 -38.57 -4.15
C ARG A 190 23.38 -39.72 -4.56
N LYS A 191 24.59 -39.43 -5.06
CA LYS A 191 25.59 -40.46 -5.38
C LYS A 191 26.01 -41.25 -4.13
N LYS A 192 26.29 -40.56 -3.03
CA LYS A 192 26.62 -41.20 -1.74
C LYS A 192 25.48 -42.08 -1.25
N SER A 193 24.25 -41.57 -1.27
CA SER A 193 23.05 -42.31 -0.88
C SER A 193 22.85 -43.57 -1.75
N SER A 194 23.02 -43.47 -3.08
CA SER A 194 22.98 -44.64 -3.98
C SER A 194 24.05 -45.68 -3.59
N SER A 195 25.30 -45.24 -3.37
CA SER A 195 26.38 -46.15 -2.99
C SER A 195 26.15 -46.85 -1.64
N LEU A 196 25.60 -46.12 -0.66
CA LEU A 196 25.23 -46.68 0.64
C LEU A 196 24.05 -47.65 0.51
N HIS A 197 23.08 -47.34 -0.35
CA HIS A 197 21.95 -48.22 -0.63
C HIS A 197 22.41 -49.52 -1.31
N GLU A 198 23.30 -49.43 -2.30
CA GLU A 198 23.92 -50.60 -2.95
C GLU A 198 24.72 -51.44 -1.94
N ALA A 199 25.54 -50.80 -1.10
CA ALA A 199 26.30 -51.49 -0.07
C ALA A 199 25.38 -52.19 0.96
N ALA A 200 24.29 -51.53 1.36
CA ALA A 200 23.29 -52.11 2.26
C ALA A 200 22.55 -53.30 1.60
N ALA A 201 22.19 -53.19 0.31
CA ALA A 201 21.56 -54.27 -0.44
C ALA A 201 22.48 -55.50 -0.55
N VAL A 202 23.78 -55.30 -0.84
CA VAL A 202 24.78 -56.37 -0.88
C VAL A 202 24.99 -56.99 0.52
N ALA A 203 25.04 -56.18 1.57
CA ALA A 203 25.17 -56.67 2.94
C ALA A 203 23.96 -57.52 3.35
N ASN A 204 22.75 -57.08 3.03
CA ASN A 204 21.53 -57.83 3.27
C ASN A 204 21.51 -59.15 2.48
N ALA A 205 21.87 -59.14 1.18
CA ALA A 205 21.95 -60.36 0.37
C ALA A 205 22.99 -61.36 0.92
N LYS A 206 24.14 -60.87 1.39
CA LYS A 206 25.14 -61.72 2.08
C LYS A 206 24.59 -62.31 3.38
N LEU A 207 23.92 -61.49 4.20
CA LEU A 207 23.26 -61.94 5.42
C LEU A 207 22.21 -63.04 5.12
N GLU A 208 21.38 -62.84 4.10
CA GLU A 208 20.41 -63.84 3.63
C GLU A 208 21.09 -65.14 3.16
N SER A 209 22.22 -65.04 2.46
CA SER A 209 22.98 -66.22 2.04
C SER A 209 23.61 -66.99 3.22
N GLU A 210 24.18 -66.27 4.20
CA GLU A 210 24.78 -66.85 5.41
C GLU A 210 23.71 -67.47 6.33
N THR A 211 22.56 -66.81 6.46
CA THR A 211 21.42 -67.37 7.20
C THR A 211 20.89 -68.63 6.52
N SER A 212 20.78 -68.66 5.19
CA SER A 212 20.39 -69.85 4.42
C SER A 212 21.41 -70.98 4.56
N LEU A 213 22.71 -70.68 4.47
CA LEU A 213 23.78 -71.64 4.70
C LEU A 213 23.72 -72.19 6.13
N ARG A 214 23.57 -71.32 7.14
CA ARG A 214 23.42 -71.71 8.54
C ARG A 214 22.22 -72.62 8.75
N LEU A 215 21.07 -72.32 8.15
CA LEU A 215 19.88 -73.20 8.19
C LEU A 215 20.17 -74.56 7.55
N SER A 216 20.82 -74.59 6.38
CA SER A 216 21.19 -75.84 5.70
C SER A 216 22.18 -76.69 6.51
N LEU A 217 23.18 -76.06 7.14
CA LEU A 217 24.15 -76.72 8.01
C LEU A 217 23.48 -77.23 9.30
N GLN A 218 22.55 -76.45 9.87
CA GLN A 218 21.77 -76.89 11.02
C GLN A 218 20.90 -78.11 10.67
N GLU A 219 20.29 -78.14 9.48
CA GLU A 219 19.54 -79.30 8.98
C GLU A 219 20.45 -80.51 8.75
N GLN A 220 21.64 -80.31 8.17
CA GLN A 220 22.64 -81.38 8.00
C GLN A 220 23.14 -81.91 9.35
N LEU A 221 23.43 -81.04 10.32
CA LEU A 221 23.81 -81.44 11.67
C LEU A 221 22.70 -82.25 12.33
N LEU A 222 21.43 -81.83 12.23
CA LEU A 222 20.29 -82.60 12.74
C LEU A 222 20.18 -83.99 12.08
N LYS A 223 20.44 -84.10 10.78
CA LYS A 223 20.47 -85.40 10.08
C LYS A 223 21.62 -86.28 10.55
N VAL A 224 22.81 -85.70 10.72
CA VAL A 224 23.99 -86.42 11.20
C VAL A 224 23.79 -86.88 12.64
N THR A 225 23.30 -86.01 13.54
CA THR A 225 23.02 -86.38 14.93
C THR A 225 21.99 -87.49 15.00
N LYS A 226 20.89 -87.41 14.23
CA LYS A 226 19.89 -88.47 14.17
C LYS A 226 20.47 -89.78 13.63
N SER A 227 21.32 -89.73 12.60
CA SER A 227 21.99 -90.93 12.08
C SER A 227 23.00 -91.53 13.08
N ALA A 228 23.64 -90.68 13.89
CA ALA A 228 24.55 -91.10 14.94
C ALA A 228 23.79 -91.72 16.12
N GLU A 229 22.63 -91.18 16.51
CA GLU A 229 21.71 -91.78 17.47
C GLU A 229 21.20 -93.14 16.96
N GLU A 230 20.73 -93.24 15.72
CA GLU A 230 20.31 -94.51 15.12
C GLU A 230 21.45 -95.54 15.06
N ASN A 231 22.67 -95.09 14.74
CA ASN A 231 23.85 -95.96 14.77
C ASN A 231 24.26 -96.38 16.19
N ALA A 232 24.14 -95.48 17.17
CA ALA A 232 24.36 -95.78 18.58
C ALA A 232 23.32 -96.81 19.08
N ASP A 233 22.05 -96.63 18.74
CA ASP A 233 20.98 -97.59 19.04
C ASP A 233 21.23 -98.96 18.39
N ARG A 234 21.68 -98.97 17.13
CA ARG A 234 22.10 -100.21 16.45
C ARG A 234 23.29 -100.85 17.15
N ALA A 235 24.28 -100.07 17.58
CA ALA A 235 25.43 -100.57 18.32
C ALA A 235 25.01 -101.15 19.68
N ILE A 236 24.10 -100.49 20.42
CA ILE A 236 23.52 -100.99 21.66
C ILE A 236 22.80 -102.32 21.41
N LYS A 237 21.89 -102.38 20.43
CA LYS A 237 21.20 -103.62 20.05
C LYS A 237 22.15 -104.73 19.62
N ALA A 238 23.21 -104.40 18.86
CA ALA A 238 24.23 -105.37 18.47
C ALA A 238 25.02 -105.87 19.69
N THR A 239 25.35 -105.01 20.66
CA THR A 239 25.98 -105.43 21.92
C THR A 239 25.06 -106.29 22.78
N GLU A 240 23.75 -105.99 22.82
CA GLU A 240 22.74 -106.81 23.49
C GLU A 240 22.61 -108.18 22.81
N GLN A 241 22.54 -108.23 21.48
CA GLN A 241 22.55 -109.47 20.70
C GLN A 241 23.82 -110.28 20.95
N LEU A 242 25.00 -109.65 20.90
CA LEU A 242 26.26 -110.29 21.22
C LEU A 242 26.27 -110.82 22.65
N SER A 243 25.69 -110.08 23.60
CA SER A 243 25.56 -110.53 24.99
C SER A 243 24.60 -111.73 25.12
N ASN A 244 23.49 -111.72 24.39
CA ASN A 244 22.53 -112.83 24.35
C ASN A 244 23.15 -114.06 23.68
N GLU A 245 23.87 -113.89 22.58
CA GLU A 245 24.65 -114.95 21.94
C GLU A 245 25.73 -115.49 22.86
N LYS A 246 26.41 -114.61 23.62
CA LYS A 246 27.39 -115.02 24.63
C LYS A 246 26.74 -115.82 25.76
N VAL A 247 25.57 -115.43 26.25
CA VAL A 247 24.78 -116.19 27.24
C VAL A 247 24.33 -117.52 26.65
N LEU A 248 23.84 -117.55 25.41
CA LEU A 248 23.43 -118.77 24.73
C LEU A 248 24.62 -119.73 24.54
N SER A 249 25.77 -119.19 24.12
CA SER A 249 27.02 -119.93 23.98
C SER A 249 27.48 -120.49 25.33
N GLN A 250 27.42 -119.72 26.41
CA GLN A 250 27.70 -120.19 27.78
C GLN A 250 26.71 -121.29 28.22
N THR A 251 25.42 -121.15 27.91
CA THR A 251 24.40 -122.17 28.24
C THR A 251 24.62 -123.46 27.45
N LEU A 252 24.94 -123.35 26.15
CA LEU A 252 25.31 -124.49 25.32
C LEU A 252 26.59 -125.14 25.82
N GLN A 253 27.58 -124.35 26.22
CA GLN A 253 28.82 -124.85 26.80
C GLN A 253 28.55 -125.60 28.11
N ALA A 254 27.75 -125.04 29.02
CA ALA A 254 27.31 -125.72 30.25
C ALA A 254 26.51 -127.01 29.95
N ARG A 255 25.70 -127.03 28.88
CA ARG A 255 24.96 -128.23 28.46
C ARG A 255 25.88 -129.29 27.85
N THR A 256 26.91 -128.90 27.09
CA THR A 256 27.93 -129.84 26.61
C THR A 256 28.76 -130.40 27.76
N GLU A 257 29.07 -129.58 28.77
CA GLU A 257 29.72 -130.04 30.00
C GLU A 257 28.81 -131.01 30.78
N ALA A 258 27.52 -130.73 30.91
CA ALA A 258 26.55 -131.63 31.54
C ALA A 258 26.42 -132.97 30.78
N LEU A 259 26.29 -132.94 29.46
CA LEU A 259 26.27 -134.15 28.62
C LEU A 259 27.58 -134.92 28.69
N SER A 260 28.73 -134.24 28.80
CA SER A 260 30.02 -134.91 29.00
C SER A 260 30.10 -135.61 30.35
N ARG A 261 29.48 -135.05 31.40
CA ARG A 261 29.36 -135.68 32.72
C ARG A 261 28.40 -136.88 32.68
N GLU A 262 27.26 -136.77 31.99
CA GLU A 262 26.34 -137.89 31.78
C GLU A 262 26.99 -139.02 31.00
N LEU A 263 27.73 -138.72 29.93
CA LEU A 263 28.53 -139.70 29.19
C LEU A 263 29.61 -140.35 30.06
N ALA A 264 30.27 -139.60 30.95
CA ALA A 264 31.22 -140.16 31.90
C ALA A 264 30.54 -141.14 32.87
N THR A 265 29.37 -140.78 33.41
CA THR A 265 28.60 -141.69 34.28
C THR A 265 28.05 -142.92 33.56
N ALA A 266 27.64 -142.77 32.28
CA ALA A 266 27.23 -143.89 31.44
C ALA A 266 28.41 -144.83 31.11
N ASN A 267 29.60 -144.28 30.89
CA ASN A 267 30.82 -145.07 30.72
C ASN A 267 31.23 -145.81 32.00
N ASP A 268 31.11 -145.19 33.18
CA ASP A 268 31.38 -145.85 34.45
C ASP A 268 30.38 -146.99 34.74
N LEU A 269 29.11 -146.82 34.35
CA LEU A 269 28.10 -147.87 34.40
C LEU A 269 28.39 -149.00 33.40
N ALA A 270 28.84 -148.67 32.19
CA ALA A 270 29.27 -149.66 31.20
C ALA A 270 30.51 -150.43 31.67
N LYS A 271 31.44 -149.77 32.37
CA LYS A 271 32.63 -150.40 32.95
C LYS A 271 32.27 -151.37 34.07
N LYS A 272 31.34 -151.01 34.95
CA LYS A 272 30.79 -151.91 36.00
C LYS A 272 30.01 -153.10 35.42
N ALA A 273 29.33 -152.93 34.29
CA ALA A 273 28.68 -154.04 33.58
C ALA A 273 29.69 -155.00 32.92
N GLY A 274 30.84 -154.47 32.47
CA GLY A 274 31.94 -155.27 31.93
C GLY A 274 32.64 -156.15 32.99
N GLU A 275 32.76 -155.66 34.22
CA GLU A 275 33.40 -156.38 35.33
C GLU A 275 32.56 -157.60 35.80
N PHE A 276 31.22 -157.48 35.86
CA PHE A 276 30.33 -158.60 36.17
C PHE A 276 30.35 -159.73 35.12
N ALA A 277 30.57 -159.41 33.85
CA ALA A 277 30.66 -160.40 32.77
C ALA A 277 31.98 -161.21 32.79
N ALA A 278 33.04 -160.65 33.36
CA ALA A 278 34.33 -161.34 33.51
C ALA A 278 34.31 -162.37 34.66
N GLU A 279 33.53 -162.12 35.71
CA GLU A 279 33.50 -162.95 36.93
C GLU A 279 32.71 -164.27 36.75
N LEU A 280 31.62 -164.27 35.96
CA LEU A 280 30.85 -165.49 35.62
C LEU A 280 31.61 -166.46 34.70
N LYS A 281 32.63 -165.99 33.98
CA LYS A 281 33.44 -166.82 33.07
C LYS A 281 34.54 -167.61 33.80
N GLY A 282 34.89 -167.23 35.03
CA GLY A 282 35.93 -167.88 35.84
C GLY A 282 35.49 -169.14 36.58
N GLN A 283 34.19 -169.29 36.90
CA GLN A 283 33.71 -170.41 37.73
C GLN A 283 33.34 -171.68 36.96
N LEU A 284 33.36 -171.66 35.61
CA LEU A 284 32.93 -172.80 34.78
C LEU A 284 34.10 -173.70 34.27
N ALA A 285 35.35 -173.46 34.68
CA ALA A 285 36.54 -174.07 34.07
C ALA A 285 37.29 -175.13 34.92
N ALA A 286 36.84 -175.49 36.12
CA ALA A 286 37.49 -176.50 36.96
C ALA A 286 36.43 -177.39 37.63
N THR A 287 35.97 -178.50 37.05
CA THR A 287 36.53 -179.86 37.19
C THR A 287 35.42 -180.83 36.74
N THR A 288 35.58 -181.98 36.05
CA THR A 288 36.70 -182.70 35.42
C THR A 288 36.12 -183.90 34.62
N LYS A 289 36.84 -184.37 33.59
CA LYS A 289 36.53 -185.50 32.67
C LYS A 289 36.18 -186.86 33.34
N LYS A 290 35.10 -187.54 32.90
CA LYS A 290 35.03 -188.86 32.18
C LYS A 290 33.64 -189.55 32.31
N THR A 291 32.89 -189.59 31.18
CA THR A 291 32.06 -190.65 30.53
C THR A 291 31.45 -191.86 31.30
N PRO A 292 30.42 -192.60 30.78
CA PRO A 292 29.36 -192.35 29.76
C PRO A 292 27.94 -192.93 30.12
N VAL A 293 26.93 -192.78 29.23
CA VAL A 293 25.87 -193.77 28.80
C VAL A 293 24.46 -193.16 28.54
N LYS A 294 24.08 -193.15 27.24
CA LYS A 294 22.79 -193.44 26.52
C LYS A 294 21.39 -192.92 26.94
N LYS A 295 20.65 -192.57 25.85
CA LYS A 295 19.18 -192.59 25.58
C LYS A 295 18.35 -191.47 26.25
N SER A 296 17.27 -190.90 25.70
CA SER A 296 16.61 -190.81 24.38
C SER A 296 15.56 -189.66 24.53
N PRO A 297 14.41 -189.60 23.82
CA PRO A 297 13.94 -188.46 23.02
C PRO A 297 12.73 -187.74 23.67
N SER A 298 11.96 -186.97 22.88
CA SER A 298 10.68 -186.27 23.17
C SER A 298 10.86 -184.84 23.71
N GLN A 299 10.06 -183.81 23.39
CA GLN A 299 8.80 -183.62 22.64
C GLN A 299 8.70 -182.08 22.38
N LYS A 300 7.99 -181.58 21.34
CA LYS A 300 6.65 -180.93 21.43
C LYS A 300 6.42 -180.16 22.77
N THR A 301 5.92 -178.93 22.80
CA THR A 301 4.64 -178.41 22.29
C THR A 301 4.59 -176.90 22.60
N GLU A 302 3.84 -176.15 21.78
CA GLU A 302 3.31 -174.78 21.97
C GLU A 302 4.28 -173.57 22.06
#